data_AF-A0A1R3JHF8-F1
#
_entry.id   AF-A0A1R3JHF8-F1
#
_cell.length_a   1.000
_cell.length_b   1.000
_cell.length_c   1.000
_cell.angle_alpha   90.00
_cell.angle_beta   90.00
_cell.angle_gamma   90.00
#
_symmetry.space_group_name_H-M   'P 1'
#
loop_
_entity.id
_entity.type
_entity.pdbx_description
1 polymer ?
#
loop_
_entity_poly.entity_id
_entity_poly.type
_entity_poly.pdbx_seq_one_letter_code
_entity_poly.pdbx_strand_id
1 'polypeptide(L)' 'MGEGSGQDNFGQLDWFDIALTTSWAVWGARNKEVHDNVRQNPQETAAFIRSYLVEFQRCKKFNSATDRSERRALETAS' A
#
# COMPACT_ATOMS: atom_id res chain seq x y z
N MET A 1 4.06 24.94 -22.35
CA MET A 1 2.97 23.97 -22.09
C MET A 1 3.32 23.30 -20.78
N GLY A 2 2.57 23.60 -19.72
CA GLY A 2 2.86 23.07 -18.38
C GLY A 2 2.53 21.59 -18.32
N GLU A 3 3.53 20.77 -17.95
CA GLU A 3 3.30 19.38 -17.59
C GLU A 3 2.37 19.35 -16.39
N GLY A 4 1.17 18.79 -16.61
CA GLY A 4 0.23 18.56 -15.53
C GLY A 4 0.88 17.65 -14.51
N SER A 5 1.09 18.16 -13.30
CA SER A 5 1.38 17.36 -12.12
C SER A 5 0.20 16.42 -11.90
N GLY A 6 0.22 15.27 -12.57
CA GLY A 6 -0.67 14.17 -12.27
C GLY A 6 -0.40 13.80 -10.82
N GLN A 7 -1.31 14.19 -9.93
CA GLN A 7 -1.34 13.71 -8.57
C GLN A 7 -1.52 12.20 -8.65
N ASP A 8 -0.41 11.48 -8.63
CA ASP A 8 -0.35 10.06 -8.48
C ASP A 8 -1.05 9.75 -7.16
N ASN A 9 -2.29 9.26 -7.24
CA ASN A 9 -3.17 8.95 -6.11
C ASN A 9 -2.54 8.01 -5.05
N PHE A 10 -1.37 7.44 -5.36
CA PHE A 10 -0.62 6.49 -4.55
C PHE A 10 0.82 6.96 -4.24
N GLY A 11 1.25 8.15 -4.67
CA GLY A 11 2.61 8.67 -4.44
C GLY A 11 3.73 7.69 -4.87
N GLN A 12 4.82 7.61 -4.09
CA GLN A 12 5.99 6.73 -4.30
C GLN A 12 5.75 5.19 -4.21
N LEU A 13 4.52 4.72 -4.34
CA LEU A 13 4.25 3.27 -4.36
C LEU A 13 4.78 2.65 -5.65
N ASP A 14 5.41 1.48 -5.53
CA ASP A 14 5.79 0.69 -6.70
C ASP A 14 4.52 0.17 -7.38
N TRP A 15 4.52 0.11 -8.71
CA TRP A 15 3.44 -0.50 -9.47
C TRP A 15 3.19 -1.95 -9.02
N PHE A 16 4.25 -2.66 -8.64
CA PHE A 16 4.14 -4.00 -8.08
C PHE A 16 3.29 -4.02 -6.80
N ASP A 17 3.52 -3.09 -5.86
CA ASP A 17 2.77 -2.96 -4.60
C ASP A 17 1.27 -2.72 -4.87
N ILE A 18 0.98 -1.83 -5.84
CA ILE A 18 -0.39 -1.47 -6.24
C ILE A 18 -1.09 -2.69 -6.85
N ALA A 19 -0.45 -3.34 -7.81
CA ALA A 19 -1.04 -4.46 -8.54
C ALA A 19 -1.27 -5.67 -7.64
N LEU A 20 -0.28 -6.05 -6.84
CA LEU A 20 -0.37 -7.16 -5.91
C LEU A 20 -1.50 -6.94 -4.89
N THR A 21 -1.53 -5.76 -4.26
CA THR A 21 -2.58 -5.42 -3.27
C THR A 21 -3.97 -5.43 -3.90
N THR A 22 -4.11 -4.86 -5.09
CA THR A 22 -5.38 -4.80 -5.82
C THR A 22 -5.87 -6.20 -6.19
N SER A 23 -5.01 -7.01 -6.80
CA SER A 23 -5.34 -8.39 -7.18
C SER A 23 -5.72 -9.23 -5.96
N TRP A 24 -4.98 -9.12 -4.87
CA TRP A 24 -5.28 -9.82 -3.62
C TRP A 24 -6.63 -9.40 -3.03
N ALA A 25 -6.92 -8.10 -2.96
CA ALA A 25 -8.18 -7.60 -2.41
C ALA A 25 -9.39 -8.01 -3.24
N VAL A 26 -9.29 -7.95 -4.57
CA VAL A 26 -10.36 -8.39 -5.49
C VAL A 26 -10.57 -9.90 -5.39
N TRP A 27 -9.49 -10.67 -5.35
CA TRP A 27 -9.57 -12.12 -5.17
C TRP A 27 -10.22 -12.49 -3.83
N GLY A 28 -9.87 -11.80 -2.74
CA GLY A 28 -10.49 -11.97 -1.44
C GLY A 28 -11.98 -11.66 -1.44
N ALA A 29 -12.40 -10.55 -2.07
CA ALA A 29 -13.81 -10.19 -2.23
C ALA A 29 -14.60 -11.25 -3.00
N ARG A 30 -14.03 -11.75 -4.10
CA ARG A 30 -14.61 -12.86 -4.88
C ARG A 30 -14.76 -14.12 -4.03
N ASN A 31 -13.73 -14.49 -3.27
CA ASN A 31 -13.77 -15.71 -2.47
C ASN A 31 -14.82 -15.64 -1.35
N LYS A 32 -15.02 -14.48 -0.74
CA LYS A 32 -16.12 -14.27 0.22
C LYS A 32 -17.49 -14.45 -0.41
N GLU A 33 -17.67 -13.98 -1.64
CA GLU A 33 -18.93 -14.20 -2.38
C GLU A 33 -19.14 -15.69 -2.68
N VAL A 34 -18.09 -16.39 -3.13
CA VAL A 34 -18.18 -17.80 -3.53
C VAL A 34 -18.34 -18.75 -2.34
N HIS A 35 -17.60 -18.54 -1.25
CA HIS A 35 -17.51 -19.50 -0.15
C HIS A 35 -18.38 -19.14 1.05
N ASP A 36 -18.59 -17.85 1.30
CA ASP A 36 -19.31 -17.38 2.48
C ASP A 36 -20.68 -16.78 2.11
N ASN A 37 -21.01 -16.72 0.82
CA ASN A 37 -22.20 -16.06 0.27
C ASN A 37 -22.31 -14.57 0.67
N VAL A 38 -21.16 -13.92 0.92
CA VAL A 38 -21.07 -12.50 1.29
C VAL A 38 -20.54 -11.69 0.13
N ARG A 39 -21.43 -10.95 -0.54
CA ARG A 39 -21.05 -10.04 -1.62
C ARG A 39 -20.56 -8.71 -1.07
N GLN A 40 -19.28 -8.40 -1.27
CA GLN A 40 -18.72 -7.11 -0.89
C GLN A 40 -19.05 -6.04 -1.94
N ASN A 41 -19.30 -4.83 -1.48
CA ASN A 41 -19.54 -3.69 -2.35
C ASN A 41 -18.22 -3.31 -3.07
N PRO A 42 -18.18 -3.24 -4.42
CA PRO A 42 -16.97 -2.90 -5.16
C PRO A 42 -16.35 -1.55 -4.75
N GLN A 43 -17.19 -0.58 -4.39
CA GLN A 43 -16.76 0.73 -3.92
C GLN A 43 -16.05 0.64 -2.56
N GLU A 44 -16.49 -0.26 -1.68
CA GLU A 44 -15.84 -0.52 -0.39
C GLU A 44 -14.49 -1.22 -0.59
N THR A 45 -14.41 -2.19 -1.50
CA THR A 45 -13.14 -2.84 -1.84
C THR A 45 -12.14 -1.83 -2.42
N ALA A 46 -12.58 -0.93 -3.31
CA ALA A 46 -11.72 0.13 -3.85
C ALA A 46 -11.30 1.16 -2.78
N ALA A 47 -12.19 1.50 -1.85
CA ALA A 47 -11.85 2.35 -0.71
C ALA A 47 -10.82 1.67 0.21
N PHE A 48 -10.99 0.38 0.50
CA PHE A 48 -10.05 -0.42 1.26
C PHE A 48 -8.66 -0.45 0.61
N ILE A 49 -8.56 -0.75 -0.68
CA ILE A 49 -7.28 -0.80 -1.41
C ILE A 49 -6.52 0.53 -1.28
N ARG A 50 -7.22 1.66 -1.47
CA ARG A 50 -6.61 2.99 -1.33
C ARG A 50 -6.08 3.23 0.08
N SER A 51 -6.90 2.99 1.10
CA SER A 51 -6.50 3.17 2.50
C SER A 51 -5.34 2.25 2.88
N TYR A 52 -5.37 1.00 2.44
CA TYR A 52 -4.32 0.02 2.70
C TYR A 52 -2.99 0.45 2.09
N LEU A 53 -2.99 0.86 0.82
CA LEU A 53 -1.78 1.28 0.12
C LEU A 53 -1.13 2.52 0.77
N VAL A 54 -1.94 3.50 1.17
CA VAL A 54 -1.46 4.68 1.91
C VAL A 54 -0.77 4.27 3.21
N GLU A 55 -1.36 3.37 3.98
CA GLU A 55 -0.78 2.91 5.24
C GLU A 55 0.47 2.05 5.02
N PHE A 56 0.45 1.16 4.03
CA PHE A 56 1.60 0.36 3.64
C PHE A 56 2.81 1.24 3.29
N GLN A 57 2.59 2.34 2.56
CA GLN A 57 3.63 3.30 2.25
C GLN A 57 4.19 3.98 3.51
N ARG A 58 3.36 4.31 4.49
CA ARG A 58 3.80 4.90 5.77
C ARG A 58 4.67 3.92 6.55
N CYS A 59 4.26 2.66 6.66
CA CYS A 59 5.04 1.61 7.32
C CYS A 59 6.39 1.39 6.64
N LYS A 60 6.42 1.37 5.30
CA LYS A 60 7.66 1.20 4.53
C LYS A 60 8.65 2.35 4.78
N LYS A 61 8.15 3.59 4.83
CA LYS A 61 8.95 4.78 5.17
C LYS A 61 9.47 4.72 6.60
N PHE A 62 8.61 4.36 7.56
CA PHE A 62 8.99 4.24 8.97
C PHE A 62 10.11 3.21 9.17
N ASN A 63 9.95 1.99 8.66
CA ASN A 63 10.99 0.96 8.77
C ASN A 63 12.32 1.40 8.15
N SER A 64 12.28 2.08 6.99
CA SER A 64 13.50 2.60 6.37
C SER A 64 14.21 3.68 7.21
N ALA A 65 13.45 4.47 7.98
CA ALA A 65 14.00 5.51 8.85
C ALA A 65 14.61 4.89 10.11
N THR A 66 13.92 3.90 10.70
CA THR A 66 14.41 3.15 11.86
C THR A 66 15.72 2.43 11.56
N ASP A 67 15.81 1.67 10.46
CA ASP A 67 17.04 0.97 10.04
C ASP A 67 18.22 1.96 9.86
N ARG A 68 17.97 3.15 9.29
CA ARG A 68 19.01 4.19 9.18
C ARG A 68 19.46 4.74 10.52
N SER A 69 18.54 4.92 11.48
CA SER A 69 18.90 5.41 12.82
C SER A 69 19.71 4.37 13.62
N GLU A 70 19.37 3.10 13.50
CA GLU A 70 20.09 2.00 14.17
C GLU A 70 21.52 1.87 13.64
N ARG A 71 21.71 1.91 12.31
CA ARG A 71 23.04 1.88 11.69
C ARG A 71 23.94 3.03 12.16
N ARG A 72 23.39 4.25 12.22
CA ARG A 72 24.14 5.42 12.70
C ARG A 72 24.53 5.30 14.18
N ALA A 73 23.67 4.74 15.02
CA ALA A 73 23.98 4.54 16.43
C ALA A 73 25.16 3.58 16.63
N LEU A 74 25.24 2.52 15.81
CA LEU A 74 26.35 1.56 15.82
C LEU A 74 27.66 2.19 15.35
N GLU A 75 27.62 3.04 14.31
CA GLU A 75 28.81 3.76 13.81
C GLU A 75 29.38 4.75 14.84
N THR A 76 28.53 5.41 15.64
CA THR A 76 28.98 6.33 16.69
C THR A 76 29.48 5.65 17.97
N ALA A 77 29.17 4.36 18.14
CA ALA A 77 29.55 3.58 19.32
C ALA A 77 30.88 2.82 19.15
N SER A 78 31.48 2.84 17.96
CA SER A 78 32.78 2.24 17.64
C SER A 78 33.90 3.27 17.62
#